data_AF-A0A7X8ZZ88-F1
#
_entry.id   AF-A0A7X8ZZ88-F1
#
_cell.length_a   1.000
_cell.length_b   1.000
_cell.length_c   1.000
_cell.angle_alpha   90.00
_cell.angle_beta   90.00
_cell.angle_gamma   90.00
#
_symmetry.space_group_name_H-M   'P 1'
#
loop_
_entity.id
_entity.type
_entity.pdbx_description
1 polymer ?
#
loop_
_entity_poly.entity_id
_entity_poly.type
_entity_poly.pdbx_seq_one_letter_code
_entity_poly.pdbx_strand_id
1 'polypeptide(L)'
;MRYDVESQCNDTEPQTFTHTGLSTGILEGTSLGELEQAIMNLLWDSTEALTANEVREALAQRQDSESAITTVLTVLGRLSKKGFVTKDSSRRPHEFTAATSREEHTVKLLNDVLGSAVDKHAVLARFIGGIEPSDAQHVRHLLQSRDS
;
A
#
# COMPACT_ATOMS: atom_id res chain seq x y z
N MET A 1 -31.73 18.77 54.71
CA MET A 1 -31.17 18.39 53.39
C MET A 1 -30.52 17.04 53.60
N ARG A 2 -31.17 15.89 53.37
CA ARG A 2 -31.78 15.33 52.14
C ARG A 2 -30.77 15.10 51.01
N TYR A 3 -30.87 13.89 50.46
CA TYR A 3 -30.10 13.17 49.44
C TYR A 3 -28.93 12.31 49.97
N ASP A 4 -28.79 11.05 49.60
CA ASP A 4 -29.68 9.92 49.30
C ASP A 4 -28.75 8.70 49.22
N VAL A 5 -29.29 7.52 49.51
CA VAL A 5 -28.57 6.23 49.56
C VAL A 5 -28.79 5.47 48.25
N GLU A 6 -27.81 4.62 47.90
CA GLU A 6 -27.88 3.45 46.99
C GLU A 6 -27.99 3.68 45.47
N SER A 7 -27.00 3.19 44.71
CA SER A 7 -27.15 1.95 43.89
C SER A 7 -26.15 1.87 42.73
N GLN A 8 -25.54 0.70 42.61
CA GLN A 8 -24.95 0.06 41.43
C GLN A 8 -24.09 0.91 40.46
N CYS A 9 -22.79 0.62 40.44
CA CYS A 9 -22.12 0.42 39.16
C CYS A 9 -21.50 -0.97 39.17
N ASN A 10 -21.82 -1.66 38.09
CA ASN A 10 -21.77 -3.09 37.87
C ASN A 10 -20.33 -3.61 37.85
N ASP A 11 -20.20 -4.82 38.39
CA ASP A 11 -19.08 -5.72 38.19
C ASP A 11 -18.91 -5.97 36.67
N THR A 12 -17.76 -5.61 36.11
CA THR A 12 -17.37 -6.08 34.77
C THR A 12 -15.86 -6.30 34.76
N GLU A 13 -15.53 -7.54 35.11
CA GLU A 13 -14.35 -8.33 34.78
C GLU A 13 -13.40 -7.74 33.71
N PRO A 14 -12.07 -7.75 33.93
CA PRO A 14 -11.12 -7.34 32.92
C PRO A 14 -11.08 -8.39 31.80
N GLN A 15 -11.76 -8.10 30.68
CA GLN A 15 -11.64 -8.94 29.50
C GLN A 15 -10.20 -8.87 28.98
N THR A 16 -9.47 -9.94 29.26
CA THR A 16 -8.17 -10.24 28.65
C THR A 16 -8.45 -10.56 27.19
N PHE A 17 -8.45 -9.53 26.33
CA PHE A 17 -8.36 -9.75 24.90
C PHE A 17 -6.94 -10.22 24.60
N THR A 18 -6.76 -11.53 24.54
CA THR A 18 -5.66 -12.16 23.82
C THR A 18 -5.79 -11.75 22.35
N HIS A 19 -5.27 -10.58 22.01
CA HIS A 19 -4.96 -10.26 20.63
C HIS A 19 -3.76 -11.12 20.27
N THR A 20 -4.04 -12.35 19.83
CA THR A 20 -3.15 -13.15 19.00
C THR A 20 -3.02 -12.40 17.66
N GLY A 21 -2.29 -11.29 17.70
CA GLY A 21 -1.85 -10.55 16.53
C GLY A 21 -0.72 -11.33 15.92
N LEU A 22 -1.07 -12.19 14.95
CA LEU A 22 -0.12 -12.68 13.97
C LEU A 22 0.69 -11.50 13.43
N SER A 23 2.01 -11.63 13.44
CA SER A 23 3.01 -10.63 13.09
C SER A 23 2.68 -9.86 11.80
N THR A 24 2.04 -8.69 11.92
CA THR A 24 1.92 -7.68 10.85
C THR A 24 3.19 -6.84 10.68
N GLY A 25 4.24 -7.09 11.48
CA GLY A 25 5.45 -6.25 11.53
C GLY A 25 6.43 -6.37 10.36
N ILE A 26 6.17 -7.20 9.33
CA ILE A 26 7.15 -7.46 8.25
C ILE A 26 6.75 -6.76 6.92
N LEU A 27 5.55 -6.19 6.81
CA LEU A 27 4.99 -5.67 5.54
C LEU A 27 4.76 -4.13 5.52
N GLU A 28 5.13 -3.40 6.57
CA GLU A 28 4.83 -1.96 6.69
C GLU A 28 5.61 -1.06 5.69
N GLY A 29 6.66 -1.58 5.04
CA GLY A 29 7.50 -0.82 4.09
C GLY A 29 7.08 -0.91 2.62
N THR A 30 6.16 -1.80 2.27
CA THR A 30 5.84 -2.12 0.85
C THR A 30 4.35 -2.12 0.53
N SER A 31 3.50 -2.24 1.55
CA SER A 31 2.06 -2.08 1.39
C SER A 31 1.70 -0.59 1.29
N LEU A 32 0.92 -0.27 0.25
CA LEU A 32 0.27 1.02 0.06
C LEU A 32 -1.15 0.94 0.61
N GLY A 33 -1.54 1.88 1.48
CA GLY A 33 -2.95 2.03 1.87
C GLY A 33 -3.83 2.48 0.69
N GLU A 34 -5.16 2.47 0.86
CA GLU A 34 -6.11 2.77 -0.23
C GLU A 34 -5.84 4.13 -0.92
N LEU A 35 -5.71 5.21 -0.14
CA LEU A 35 -5.40 6.54 -0.68
C LEU A 35 -3.96 6.65 -1.23
N GLU A 36 -3.00 5.96 -0.60
CA GLU A 36 -1.62 5.89 -1.09
C GLU A 36 -1.59 5.20 -2.47
N GLN A 37 -2.32 4.11 -2.63
CA GLN A 37 -2.46 3.36 -3.89
C GLN A 37 -3.16 4.19 -4.96
N ALA A 38 -4.23 4.91 -4.61
CA ALA A 38 -4.95 5.77 -5.54
C ALA A 38 -4.06 6.90 -6.09
N ILE A 39 -3.27 7.53 -5.22
CA ILE A 39 -2.29 8.56 -5.61
C ILE A 39 -1.19 7.95 -6.47
N MET A 40 -0.64 6.78 -6.12
CA MET A 40 0.39 6.13 -6.92
C MET A 40 -0.12 5.73 -8.31
N ASN A 41 -1.37 5.25 -8.42
CA ASN A 41 -1.98 4.95 -9.72
C ASN A 41 -2.03 6.19 -10.60
N LEU A 42 -2.42 7.35 -10.06
CA LEU A 42 -2.38 8.62 -10.80
C LEU A 42 -0.97 9.00 -11.25
N LEU A 43 0.02 8.89 -10.36
CA LEU A 43 1.40 9.24 -10.68
C LEU A 43 2.04 8.27 -11.68
N TRP A 44 1.64 7.00 -11.70
CA TRP A 44 2.09 6.03 -12.71
C TRP A 44 1.39 6.22 -14.05
N ASP A 45 0.13 6.65 -14.06
CA ASP A 45 -0.61 6.93 -15.29
C ASP A 45 -0.15 8.27 -15.93
N SER A 46 0.50 9.14 -15.16
CA SER A 46 0.97 10.45 -15.61
C SER A 46 2.38 10.38 -16.19
N THR A 47 2.58 10.98 -17.37
CA THR A 47 3.91 11.19 -17.95
C THR A 47 4.59 12.46 -17.42
N GLU A 48 3.83 13.37 -16.82
CA GLU A 48 4.31 14.65 -16.30
C GLU A 48 4.24 14.69 -14.77
N ALA A 49 5.03 15.59 -14.17
CA ALA A 49 5.00 15.83 -12.73
C ALA A 49 3.69 16.53 -12.34
N LEU A 50 3.04 16.07 -11.27
CA LEU A 50 1.77 16.60 -10.80
C LEU A 50 1.94 17.38 -9.51
N THR A 51 1.23 18.49 -9.38
CA THR A 51 1.11 19.23 -8.13
C THR A 51 0.08 18.57 -7.21
N ALA A 52 0.13 18.88 -5.92
CA ALA A 52 -0.86 18.34 -4.97
C ALA A 52 -2.32 18.75 -5.31
N ASN A 53 -2.51 19.91 -5.96
CA ASN A 53 -3.84 20.35 -6.41
C ASN A 53 -4.35 19.49 -7.57
N GLU A 54 -3.48 19.21 -8.56
CA GLU A 54 -3.83 18.35 -9.70
C GLU A 54 -4.10 16.92 -9.25
N VAL A 55 -3.28 16.38 -8.33
CA VAL A 55 -3.54 15.05 -7.73
C VAL A 55 -4.91 15.04 -7.03
N ARG A 56 -5.23 16.05 -6.23
CA ARG A 56 -6.52 16.15 -5.55
C ARG A 56 -7.68 16.21 -6.54
N GLU A 57 -7.57 17.03 -7.57
CA GLU A 57 -8.60 17.18 -8.59
C GLU A 57 -8.83 15.86 -9.35
N ALA A 58 -7.76 15.19 -9.76
CA ALA A 58 -7.84 13.89 -10.42
C ALA A 58 -8.42 12.80 -9.51
N LEU A 59 -8.15 12.83 -8.19
CA LEU A 59 -8.79 11.92 -7.23
C LEU A 59 -10.29 12.19 -7.12
N ALA A 60 -10.70 13.46 -7.03
CA ALA A 60 -12.11 13.84 -6.95
C ALA A 60 -12.89 13.34 -8.19
N GLN A 61 -12.28 13.39 -9.38
CA GLN A 61 -12.85 12.86 -10.61
C GLN A 61 -12.97 11.33 -10.62
N ARG A 62 -12.06 10.60 -9.95
CA ARG A 62 -12.03 9.12 -9.96
C ARG A 62 -12.85 8.47 -8.85
N GLN A 63 -13.02 9.13 -7.70
CA GLN A 63 -13.59 8.52 -6.49
C GLN A 63 -14.91 9.12 -6.02
N ASP A 64 -15.54 10.00 -6.81
CA ASP A 64 -16.80 10.70 -6.47
C ASP A 64 -16.79 11.33 -5.06
N SER A 65 -15.61 11.67 -4.56
CA SER A 65 -15.38 12.17 -3.21
C SER A 65 -14.23 13.17 -3.18
N GLU A 66 -14.48 14.34 -2.60
CA GLU A 66 -13.45 15.37 -2.47
C GLU A 66 -12.53 15.09 -1.29
N SER A 67 -11.31 14.66 -1.60
CA SER A 67 -10.24 14.61 -0.62
C SER A 67 -9.75 16.03 -0.28
N ALA A 68 -9.62 16.33 1.01
CA ALA A 68 -9.02 17.59 1.45
C ALA A 68 -7.56 17.70 0.96
N ILE A 69 -7.14 18.90 0.52
CA ILE A 69 -5.79 19.14 -0.01
C ILE A 69 -4.68 18.83 1.01
N THR A 70 -4.93 19.07 2.29
CA THR A 70 -4.01 18.76 3.38
C THR A 70 -3.84 17.25 3.56
N THR A 71 -4.89 16.46 3.31
CA THR A 71 -4.81 14.99 3.30
C THR A 71 -3.92 14.51 2.16
N VAL A 72 -4.13 15.02 0.95
CA VAL A 72 -3.31 14.69 -0.23
C VAL A 72 -1.84 15.04 0.02
N LEU A 73 -1.55 16.24 0.52
CA LEU A 73 -0.20 16.66 0.88
C LEU A 73 0.44 15.76 1.94
N THR A 74 -0.33 15.36 2.95
CA THR A 74 0.15 14.47 4.03
C THR A 74 0.50 13.09 3.47
N VAL A 75 -0.35 12.53 2.59
CA VAL A 75 -0.11 11.23 1.97
C VAL A 75 1.06 11.28 0.99
N LEU A 76 1.17 12.32 0.16
CA LEU A 76 2.34 12.54 -0.70
C LEU A 76 3.64 12.64 0.12
N GLY A 77 3.59 13.30 1.29
CA GLY A 77 4.71 13.35 2.23
C GLY A 77 5.09 11.97 2.78
N ARG A 78 4.10 11.12 3.12
CA ARG A 78 4.34 9.72 3.54
C ARG A 78 4.93 8.88 2.41
N LEU A 79 4.39 8.97 1.20
CA LEU A 79 4.90 8.28 0.02
C LEU A 79 6.34 8.70 -0.31
N SER A 80 6.65 9.99 -0.15
CA SER A 80 8.01 10.50 -0.32
C SER A 80 8.97 9.90 0.72
N LYS A 81 8.57 9.83 1.99
CA LYS A 81 9.37 9.17 3.04
C LYS A 81 9.58 7.67 2.79
N LYS A 82 8.57 7.00 2.23
CA LYS A 82 8.65 5.59 1.83
C LYS A 82 9.47 5.36 0.54
N GLY A 83 9.84 6.43 -0.18
CA GLY A 83 10.60 6.35 -1.43
C GLY A 83 9.78 6.02 -2.67
N PHE A 84 8.45 6.13 -2.61
CA PHE A 84 7.57 5.89 -3.76
C PHE A 84 7.41 7.12 -4.66
N VAL A 85 7.62 8.32 -4.10
CA VAL A 85 7.38 9.59 -4.78
C VAL A 85 8.58 10.51 -4.59
N THR A 86 8.96 11.21 -5.64
CA THR A 86 9.95 12.28 -5.59
C THR A 86 9.22 13.62 -5.58
N LYS A 87 9.55 14.48 -4.62
CA LYS A 87 9.05 15.85 -4.54
C LYS A 87 10.09 16.84 -5.06
N ASP A 88 9.78 17.58 -6.10
CA ASP A 88 10.59 18.73 -6.52
C ASP A 88 10.29 19.95 -5.65
N SER A 89 11.23 20.29 -4.78
CA SER A 89 11.13 21.44 -3.89
C SER A 89 11.66 22.75 -4.49
N SER A 90 12.31 22.69 -5.65
CA SER A 90 12.80 23.87 -6.38
C SER A 90 11.68 24.62 -7.10
N ARG A 91 10.59 23.92 -7.43
CA ARG A 91 9.39 24.47 -8.07
C ARG A 91 8.29 24.81 -7.06
N ARG A 92 7.53 25.85 -7.37
CA ARG A 92 6.31 26.26 -6.64
C ARG A 92 5.18 26.51 -7.64
N PRO A 93 4.01 25.86 -7.48
CA PRO A 93 3.71 24.82 -6.50
C PRO A 93 4.65 23.60 -6.63
N HIS A 94 4.84 22.88 -5.52
CA HIS A 94 5.68 21.69 -5.53
C HIS A 94 5.10 20.62 -6.43
N GLU A 95 5.95 20.01 -7.24
CA GLU A 95 5.60 18.95 -8.20
C GLU A 95 6.07 17.59 -7.66
N PHE A 96 5.32 16.54 -8.00
CA PHE A 96 5.51 15.18 -7.53
C PHE A 96 5.55 14.21 -8.72
N THR A 97 6.48 13.27 -8.68
CA THR A 97 6.65 12.21 -9.68
C THR A 97 6.79 10.84 -9.01
N ALA A 98 6.37 9.77 -9.69
CA ALA A 98 6.65 8.42 -9.21
C ALA A 98 8.16 8.16 -9.23
N ALA A 99 8.71 7.73 -8.10
CA ALA A 99 10.13 7.38 -7.97
C ALA A 99 10.42 5.92 -8.37
N THR A 100 9.38 5.08 -8.40
CA THR A 100 9.43 3.67 -8.78
C THR A 100 8.29 3.36 -9.74
N SER A 101 8.49 2.41 -10.64
CA SER A 101 7.43 1.97 -11.57
C SER A 101 6.39 1.09 -10.88
N ARG A 102 5.25 0.89 -11.55
CA ARG A 102 4.19 -0.02 -11.08
C ARG A 102 4.71 -1.45 -11.02
N GLU A 103 5.52 -1.85 -12.00
CA GLU A 103 6.13 -3.16 -12.11
C GLU A 103 7.16 -3.39 -11.00
N GLU A 104 8.02 -2.41 -10.72
CA GLU A 104 8.99 -2.49 -9.61
C GLU A 104 8.30 -2.65 -8.26
N HIS A 105 7.21 -1.90 -8.01
CA HIS A 105 6.42 -2.05 -6.80
C HIS A 105 5.79 -3.45 -6.70
N THR A 106 5.23 -3.95 -7.81
CA THR A 106 4.63 -5.29 -7.88
C THR A 106 5.67 -6.38 -7.62
N VAL A 107 6.85 -6.28 -8.23
CA VAL A 107 7.97 -7.20 -8.00
C VAL A 107 8.40 -7.18 -6.54
N LYS A 108 8.49 -6.00 -5.92
CA LYS A 108 8.81 -5.87 -4.50
C LYS A 108 7.79 -6.60 -3.63
N LEU A 109 6.50 -6.40 -3.90
CA LEU A 109 5.41 -7.06 -3.18
C LEU A 109 5.48 -8.59 -3.33
N LEU A 110 5.69 -9.09 -4.55
CA LEU A 110 5.83 -10.53 -4.80
C LEU A 110 7.02 -11.12 -4.05
N ASN A 111 8.17 -10.42 -4.03
CA ASN A 111 9.36 -10.85 -3.31
C ASN A 111 9.15 -10.87 -1.79
N ASP A 112 8.44 -9.90 -1.23
CA ASP A 112 8.13 -9.86 0.20
C ASP A 112 7.19 -11.01 0.58
N VAL A 113 6.12 -11.21 -0.20
CA VAL A 113 5.17 -12.31 -0.01
C VAL A 113 5.90 -13.65 -0.05
N LEU A 114 6.68 -13.88 -1.10
CA LEU A 114 7.47 -15.11 -1.23
C LEU A 114 8.55 -15.22 -0.13
N GLY A 115 9.12 -14.11 0.29
CA GLY A 115 10.11 -14.01 1.37
C GLY A 115 9.55 -14.47 2.72
N SER A 116 8.27 -14.21 2.98
CA SER A 116 7.55 -14.58 4.20
C SER A 116 7.09 -16.05 4.26
N ALA A 117 7.15 -16.77 3.14
CA ALA A 117 6.69 -18.16 3.08
C ALA A 117 7.63 -19.11 3.82
N VAL A 118 7.04 -20.03 4.61
CA VAL A 118 7.79 -21.09 5.32
C VAL A 118 8.47 -22.04 4.34
N ASP A 119 7.77 -22.42 3.26
CA ASP A 119 8.32 -23.22 2.16
C ASP A 119 8.10 -22.49 0.84
N LYS A 120 9.15 -21.80 0.38
CA LYS A 120 9.13 -21.04 -0.87
C LYS A 120 8.93 -21.93 -2.09
N HIS A 121 9.49 -23.14 -2.08
CA HIS A 121 9.39 -24.06 -3.21
C HIS A 121 7.96 -24.58 -3.36
N ALA A 122 7.31 -24.93 -2.25
CA ALA A 122 5.90 -25.34 -2.27
C ALA A 122 4.97 -24.21 -2.77
N VAL A 123 5.20 -22.97 -2.33
CA VAL A 123 4.44 -21.80 -2.81
C VAL A 123 4.63 -21.59 -4.30
N LEU A 124 5.87 -21.63 -4.79
CA LEU A 124 6.17 -21.50 -6.22
C LEU A 124 5.55 -22.62 -7.05
N ALA A 125 5.64 -23.88 -6.59
CA ALA A 125 5.03 -25.02 -7.27
C ALA A 125 3.51 -24.85 -7.40
N ARG A 126 2.85 -24.36 -6.34
CA ARG A 126 1.40 -24.13 -6.33
C ARG A 126 1.00 -22.90 -7.15
N PHE A 127 1.82 -21.86 -7.17
CA PHE A 127 1.64 -20.69 -8.03
C PHE A 127 1.72 -21.08 -9.51
N ILE A 128 2.83 -21.72 -9.93
CA ILE A 128 3.01 -22.15 -11.32
C ILE A 128 1.95 -23.17 -11.75
N GLY A 129 1.47 -24.01 -10.84
CA GLY A 129 0.35 -24.93 -11.11
C GLY A 129 -1.03 -24.27 -11.20
N GLY A 130 -1.17 -23.00 -10.77
CA GLY A 130 -2.45 -22.29 -10.70
C GLY A 130 -2.59 -21.10 -11.66
N ILE A 131 -1.51 -20.65 -12.30
CA ILE A 131 -1.55 -19.59 -13.33
C ILE A 131 -2.11 -20.10 -14.66
N GLU A 132 -2.50 -19.16 -15.53
CA GLU A 132 -2.96 -19.50 -16.88
C GLU A 132 -1.84 -20.24 -17.65
N PRO A 133 -2.17 -21.24 -18.50
CA PRO A 133 -1.16 -21.94 -19.29
C PRO A 133 -0.30 -21.02 -20.15
N SER A 134 -0.84 -19.91 -20.64
CA SER A 134 -0.12 -18.89 -21.41
C SER A 134 0.96 -18.19 -20.56
N ASP A 135 0.61 -17.78 -19.33
CA ASP A 135 1.56 -17.19 -18.37
C ASP A 135 2.64 -18.18 -17.97
N ALA A 136 2.29 -19.45 -17.75
CA ALA A 136 3.27 -20.50 -17.44
C ALA A 136 4.27 -20.71 -18.59
N GLN A 137 3.82 -20.64 -19.83
CA GLN A 137 4.69 -20.68 -21.01
C GLN A 137 5.61 -19.46 -21.07
N HIS A 138 5.08 -18.26 -20.81
CA HIS A 138 5.90 -17.04 -20.75
C HIS A 138 6.99 -17.11 -19.67
N VAL A 139 6.64 -17.54 -18.46
CA VAL A 139 7.60 -17.73 -17.36
C VAL A 139 8.68 -18.72 -17.77
N ARG A 140 8.31 -19.84 -18.40
CA ARG A 140 9.27 -20.85 -18.88
C ARG A 140 10.23 -20.27 -19.91
N HIS A 141 9.73 -19.50 -20.87
CA HIS A 141 10.56 -18.85 -21.89
C HIS A 141 11.55 -17.85 -21.26
N LEU A 142 11.08 -17.02 -20.32
CA LEU A 142 11.93 -16.09 -19.59
C LEU A 142 13.06 -16.79 -18.82
N LEU A 143 12.77 -17.92 -18.16
CA LEU A 143 13.78 -18.70 -17.45
C LEU A 143 14.82 -19.30 -18.40
N GLN A 144 14.40 -19.89 -19.52
CA GLN A 144 15.31 -20.43 -20.53
C GLN A 144 16.23 -19.34 -21.12
N SER A 145 15.71 -18.14 -21.33
CA SER A 145 16.49 -17.00 -21.83
C SER A 145 17.51 -16.47 -20.84
N ARG A 146 17.31 -16.69 -19.53
CA ARG A 146 18.22 -16.25 -18.47
C ARG A 146 19.38 -17.24 -18.24
N ASP A 147 19.11 -18.53 -18.46
CA ASP A 147 20.07 -19.61 -18.23
C ASP A 147 20.94 -19.93 -19.47
N SER A 148 20.69 -19.23 -20.59
CA SER A 148 21.46 -19.29 -21.85
C SER A 148 22.46 -18.15 -21.95
#